data_AF-A0ABC8Z189-F1
#
_entry.id   AF-A0ABC8Z189-F1
#
_cell.length_a   1.000
_cell.length_b   1.000
_cell.length_c   1.000
_cell.angle_alpha   90.00
_cell.angle_beta   90.00
_cell.angle_gamma   90.00
#
_symmetry.space_group_name_H-M   'P 1'
#
loop_
_entity.id
_entity.type
_entity.pdbx_description
1 polymer ?
#
loop_
_entity_poly.entity_id
_entity_poly.type
_entity_poly.pdbx_seq_one_letter_code
_entity_poly.pdbx_strand_id
1 'polypeptide(L)'
;MGKKRQLICLAAVAAAAAILLTVSAKKSGDVTELQIGVKGTLTDGSVFDSSYDRGDPFEFTLGNGQVIKGWDQGLLGMCVGEKRKLKIPAKMGYGERGSPPKIPGGATLIFDTELIAVNGKTSDGAKAESNSEL
;
A
#
# COMPACT_ATOMS: atom_id res chain seq x y z
N MET A 1 8.85 24.90 15.77
CA MET A 1 8.36 24.10 14.61
C MET A 1 8.80 22.65 14.76
N GLY A 2 7.92 21.79 15.27
CA GLY A 2 8.22 20.38 15.53
C GLY A 2 8.18 19.52 14.27
N LYS A 3 9.35 19.06 13.81
CA LYS A 3 9.45 17.97 12.82
C LYS A 3 8.98 16.68 13.50
N LYS A 4 7.75 16.23 13.21
CA LYS A 4 7.27 14.90 13.62
C LYS A 4 8.16 13.87 12.93
N ARG A 5 8.98 13.18 13.72
CA ARG A 5 9.85 12.09 13.30
C ARG A 5 8.94 10.94 12.87
N GLN A 6 8.78 10.77 11.56
CA GLN A 6 8.24 9.55 10.99
C GLN A 6 9.25 8.44 11.31
N LEU A 7 8.88 7.49 12.17
CA LEU A 7 9.66 6.29 12.43
C LEU A 7 9.68 5.48 11.14
N ILE A 8 10.73 5.67 10.35
CA ILE A 8 11.14 4.81 9.23
C ILE A 8 11.61 3.49 9.85
N CYS A 9 11.27 2.35 9.23
CA CYS A 9 11.70 1.01 9.66
C CYS A 9 13.18 1.00 10.04
N LEU A 10 13.47 0.97 11.34
CA LEU A 10 14.84 1.02 11.88
C LEU A 10 15.02 -0.16 12.84
N ALA A 11 15.53 -1.26 12.27
CA ALA A 11 16.25 -2.35 12.93
C ALA A 11 16.72 -3.30 11.79
N ALA A 12 17.95 -3.81 11.70
CA ALA A 12 19.19 -3.61 12.41
C ALA A 12 20.35 -4.07 11.48
N VAL A 13 21.50 -3.44 11.65
CA VAL A 13 22.89 -3.77 11.25
C VAL A 13 23.15 -5.12 10.55
N ALA A 14 23.60 -5.07 9.29
CA ALA A 14 24.87 -5.64 8.81
C ALA A 14 25.01 -5.40 7.30
N ALA A 15 26.23 -5.11 6.85
CA ALA A 15 26.56 -4.77 5.47
C ALA A 15 26.21 -5.90 4.48
N ALA A 16 25.10 -5.73 3.78
CA ALA A 16 24.90 -6.12 2.39
C ALA A 16 23.92 -5.08 1.84
N ALA A 17 24.13 -4.60 0.61
CA ALA A 17 23.25 -3.64 -0.03
C ALA A 17 21.88 -4.27 -0.35
N ALA A 18 21.09 -4.57 0.69
CA ALA A 18 19.68 -4.89 0.54
C ALA A 18 19.01 -3.58 0.17
N ILE A 19 18.71 -3.41 -1.12
CA ILE A 19 17.83 -2.37 -1.62
C ILE A 19 16.49 -2.58 -0.92
N LEU A 20 16.25 -1.91 0.21
CA LEU A 20 14.95 -1.89 0.86
C LEU A 20 13.99 -1.18 -0.10
N LEU A 21 13.25 -1.96 -0.89
CA LEU A 21 12.14 -1.50 -1.72
C LEU A 21 11.04 -1.01 -0.79
N THR A 22 11.18 0.25 -0.39
CA THR A 22 10.29 0.97 0.51
C THR A 22 9.44 1.94 -0.30
N VAL A 23 8.16 2.00 0.02
CA VAL A 23 7.25 2.98 -0.55
C VAL A 23 7.62 4.36 -0.02
N SER A 24 8.24 5.17 -0.89
CA SER A 24 8.59 6.55 -0.60
C SER A 24 7.71 7.49 -1.42
N ALA A 25 7.15 8.53 -0.77
CA ALA A 25 6.57 9.66 -1.49
C ALA A 25 7.72 10.40 -2.19
N LYS A 26 7.86 10.19 -3.49
CA LYS A 26 8.99 10.71 -4.25
C LYS A 26 8.69 12.10 -4.82
N LYS A 27 9.73 12.83 -5.21
CA LYS A 27 9.65 14.23 -5.67
C LYS A 27 8.74 14.35 -6.90
N SER A 28 8.12 15.51 -7.10
CA SER A 28 7.29 15.79 -8.28
C SER A 28 8.00 15.35 -9.57
N GLY A 29 7.39 14.40 -10.29
CA GLY A 29 7.90 13.79 -11.52
C GLY A 29 8.26 12.30 -11.42
N ASP A 30 8.49 11.77 -10.22
CA ASP A 30 8.75 10.35 -10.00
C ASP A 30 7.44 9.55 -9.84
N VAL A 31 7.24 8.53 -10.68
CA VAL A 31 6.09 7.61 -10.59
C VAL A 31 6.46 6.46 -9.64
N THR A 32 5.58 6.18 -8.66
CA THR A 32 5.70 4.99 -7.80
C THR A 32 4.46 4.13 -8.00
N GLU A 33 4.60 3.11 -8.83
CA GLU A 33 3.59 2.10 -9.10
C GLU A 33 3.63 1.04 -8.00
N LEU A 34 2.47 0.76 -7.42
CA LEU A 34 2.32 -0.26 -6.39
C LEU A 34 1.42 -1.37 -6.91
N GLN A 35 1.83 -2.62 -6.64
CA GLN A 35 0.94 -3.78 -6.72
C GLN A 35 0.56 -4.19 -5.30
N ILE A 36 -0.74 -4.17 -5.00
CA ILE A 36 -1.27 -4.47 -3.67
C ILE A 36 -2.20 -5.69 -3.73
N GLY A 37 -1.92 -6.70 -2.91
CA GLY A 37 -2.92 -7.69 -2.51
C GLY A 37 -3.88 -7.04 -1.51
N VAL A 38 -5.18 -7.14 -1.72
CA VAL A 38 -6.18 -6.45 -0.90
C VAL A 38 -7.40 -7.32 -0.63
N LYS A 39 -7.91 -7.23 0.59
CA LYS A 39 -9.27 -7.61 0.96
C LYS A 39 -9.94 -6.47 1.71
N GLY A 40 -11.06 -5.96 1.18
CA GLY A 40 -11.85 -4.88 1.76
C GLY A 40 -13.14 -5.38 2.40
N THR A 41 -13.37 -5.02 3.66
CA THR A 41 -14.60 -5.32 4.41
C THR A 41 -15.21 -4.07 5.05
N LEU A 42 -16.52 -4.08 5.21
CA LEU A 42 -17.22 -3.14 6.07
C LEU A 42 -17.03 -3.52 7.55
N THR A 43 -17.44 -2.64 8.46
CA THR A 43 -17.33 -2.88 9.91
C THR A 43 -18.20 -4.01 10.43
N ASP A 44 -19.22 -4.42 9.68
CA ASP A 44 -20.06 -5.59 9.96
C ASP A 44 -19.43 -6.91 9.47
N GLY A 45 -18.27 -6.85 8.80
CA GLY A 45 -17.57 -7.99 8.24
C GLY A 45 -17.89 -8.29 6.77
N SER A 46 -18.86 -7.61 6.17
CA SER A 46 -19.25 -7.81 4.76
C SER A 46 -18.08 -7.47 3.83
N VAL A 47 -17.69 -8.42 2.98
CA VAL A 47 -16.64 -8.22 1.97
C VAL A 47 -17.20 -7.45 0.78
N PHE A 48 -16.55 -6.37 0.37
CA PHE A 48 -16.92 -5.61 -0.82
C PHE A 48 -15.90 -5.72 -1.96
N ASP A 49 -14.63 -6.04 -1.63
CA ASP A 49 -13.53 -6.18 -2.56
C ASP A 49 -12.53 -7.25 -2.08
N SER A 50 -11.97 -8.02 -3.02
CA SER A 50 -10.90 -8.99 -2.78
C SER A 50 -10.12 -9.22 -4.07
N SER A 51 -8.84 -8.85 -4.08
CA SER A 51 -7.93 -9.16 -5.20
C SER A 51 -7.59 -10.66 -5.24
N TYR A 52 -7.56 -11.30 -4.06
CA TYR A 52 -7.27 -12.73 -3.92
C TYR A 52 -8.34 -13.60 -4.61
N ASP A 53 -9.61 -13.21 -4.53
CA ASP A 53 -10.71 -13.92 -5.17
C ASP A 53 -10.66 -13.79 -6.70
N ARG A 54 -10.07 -12.68 -7.19
CA ARG A 54 -9.87 -12.44 -8.63
C ARG A 54 -8.57 -13.04 -9.17
N GLY A 55 -7.61 -13.34 -8.31
CA GLY A 55 -6.26 -13.75 -8.69
C GLY A 55 -5.41 -12.64 -9.30
N ASP A 56 -5.83 -11.37 -9.17
CA ASP A 56 -5.17 -10.22 -9.79
C ASP A 56 -4.97 -9.09 -8.78
N PRO A 57 -3.70 -8.72 -8.44
CA PRO A 57 -3.37 -7.60 -7.58
C PRO A 57 -3.97 -6.28 -8.05
N PHE A 58 -4.20 -5.36 -7.12
CA PHE A 58 -4.62 -4.01 -7.47
C PHE A 58 -3.40 -3.13 -7.77
N GLU A 59 -3.34 -2.56 -8.97
CA GLU A 59 -2.26 -1.70 -9.44
C GLU A 59 -2.68 -0.23 -9.48
N PHE A 60 -1.83 0.66 -8.94
CA PHE A 60 -2.06 2.10 -9.02
C PHE A 60 -0.78 2.90 -8.78
N THR A 61 -0.79 4.17 -9.18
CA THR A 61 0.27 5.13 -8.84
C THR A 61 -0.05 5.83 -7.53
N LEU A 62 0.85 5.72 -6.56
CA LEU A 62 0.68 6.38 -5.26
C LEU A 62 0.86 7.90 -5.35
N GLY A 63 0.01 8.66 -4.66
CA GLY A 63 0.22 10.10 -4.44
C GLY A 63 -0.30 11.02 -5.56
N ASN A 64 -0.95 10.46 -6.58
CA ASN A 64 -1.60 11.24 -7.65
C ASN A 64 -3.14 11.29 -7.52
N GLY A 65 -3.69 10.91 -6.34
CA GLY A 65 -5.14 10.92 -6.09
C GLY A 65 -5.94 9.90 -6.90
N GLN A 66 -5.28 8.88 -7.44
CA GLN A 66 -5.94 7.77 -8.15
C GLN A 66 -6.73 6.85 -7.21
N VAL A 67 -6.38 6.85 -5.93
CA VAL A 67 -7.02 6.05 -4.89
C VAL A 67 -7.61 6.94 -3.80
N ILE A 68 -8.40 6.33 -2.92
CA ILE A 68 -8.93 7.04 -1.74
C ILE A 68 -7.80 7.58 -0.87
N LYS A 69 -8.01 8.75 -0.26
CA LYS A 69 -6.98 9.46 0.54
C LYS A 69 -6.38 8.59 1.65
N GLY A 70 -7.16 7.68 2.21
CA GLY A 70 -6.69 6.75 3.24
C GLY A 70 -5.61 5.78 2.74
N TRP A 71 -5.61 5.43 1.45
CA TRP A 71 -4.55 4.62 0.82
C TRP A 71 -3.31 5.46 0.55
N ASP A 72 -3.47 6.66 -0.03
CA ASP A 72 -2.37 7.60 -0.29
C ASP A 72 -1.53 7.87 0.97
N GLN A 73 -2.15 7.90 2.15
CA GLN A 73 -1.45 8.06 3.43
C GLN A 73 -1.08 6.73 4.09
N GLY A 74 -1.98 5.75 4.05
CA GLY A 74 -1.87 4.51 4.81
C GLY A 74 -0.85 3.52 4.25
N LEU A 75 -0.45 3.64 2.99
CA LEU A 75 0.50 2.74 2.33
C LEU A 75 1.93 3.30 2.27
N LEU A 76 2.12 4.56 2.65
CA LEU A 76 3.45 5.16 2.74
C LEU A 76 4.34 4.39 3.72
N GLY A 77 5.61 4.24 3.34
CA GLY A 77 6.63 3.56 4.13
C GLY A 77 6.51 2.04 4.18
N MET A 78 5.57 1.43 3.46
CA MET A 78 5.50 -0.04 3.38
C MET A 78 6.73 -0.62 2.69
N CYS A 79 7.19 -1.78 3.14
CA CYS A 79 8.20 -2.58 2.45
C CYS A 79 7.54 -3.66 1.59
N VAL A 80 8.16 -4.04 0.47
CA VAL A 80 7.68 -5.19 -0.30
C VAL A 80 7.62 -6.45 0.59
N GLY A 81 6.50 -7.17 0.54
CA GLY A 81 6.14 -8.29 1.41
C GLY A 81 5.42 -7.88 2.71
N GLU A 82 5.37 -6.59 3.05
CA GLU A 82 4.70 -6.13 4.26
C GLU A 82 3.17 -6.25 4.15
N LYS A 83 2.55 -6.72 5.24
CA LYS A 83 1.10 -6.76 5.41
C LYS A 83 0.65 -5.68 6.40
N ARG A 84 -0.44 -5.00 6.09
CA ARG A 84 -0.99 -3.92 6.91
C ARG A 84 -2.51 -3.99 6.93
N LYS A 85 -3.10 -3.68 8.08
CA LYS A 85 -4.56 -3.50 8.23
C LYS A 85 -4.87 -2.01 8.34
N LEU A 86 -5.61 -1.47 7.38
CA LEU A 86 -6.03 -0.07 7.35
C LEU A 86 -7.50 0.06 7.76
N LYS A 87 -7.78 0.92 8.74
CA LYS A 87 -9.15 1.32 9.10
C LYS A 87 -9.38 2.75 8.61
N ILE A 88 -10.19 2.90 7.57
CA ILE A 88 -10.36 4.16 6.83
C ILE A 88 -11.77 4.71 7.08
N PRO A 89 -11.92 5.84 7.78
CA PRO A 89 -13.22 6.47 7.96
C PRO A 89 -13.73 7.07 6.64
N ALA A 90 -15.05 7.23 6.52
CA ALA A 90 -15.71 7.69 5.29
C ALA A 90 -15.06 8.93 4.65
N LYS A 91 -14.70 9.94 5.46
CA LYS A 91 -14.04 11.18 5.00
C LYS A 91 -12.70 10.99 4.27
N MET A 92 -12.04 9.84 4.49
CA MET A 92 -10.80 9.42 3.82
C MET A 92 -11.02 8.30 2.81
N GLY A 93 -12.28 7.87 2.64
CA GLY A 93 -12.74 6.84 1.70
C GLY A 93 -13.73 7.43 0.70
N TYR A 94 -14.93 6.85 0.65
CA TYR A 94 -15.99 7.21 -0.31
C TYR A 94 -16.98 8.29 0.19
N GLY A 95 -16.76 8.87 1.37
CA GLY A 95 -17.57 9.94 1.93
C GLY A 95 -19.04 9.57 2.14
N GLU A 96 -19.89 10.60 2.21
CA GLU A 96 -21.35 10.45 2.38
C GLU A 96 -22.03 9.79 1.18
N ARG A 97 -21.41 9.83 -0.01
CA ARG A 97 -21.97 9.21 -1.21
C ARG A 97 -21.79 7.70 -1.24
N GLY A 98 -20.71 7.20 -0.62
CA GLY A 98 -20.34 5.79 -0.73
C GLY A 98 -19.95 5.39 -2.16
N SER A 99 -19.95 4.09 -2.41
CA SER A 99 -19.83 3.49 -3.75
C SER A 99 -20.86 2.38 -3.90
N PRO A 100 -22.13 2.74 -4.16
CA PRO A 100 -23.22 1.78 -4.30
C PRO A 100 -22.97 0.75 -5.42
N PRO A 101 -23.49 -0.48 -5.30
CA PRO A 101 -24.33 -0.96 -4.19
C PRO A 101 -23.54 -1.49 -2.98
N LYS A 102 -22.22 -1.70 -3.12
CA LYS A 102 -21.43 -2.45 -2.14
C LYS A 102 -20.98 -1.64 -0.93
N ILE A 103 -20.76 -0.33 -1.11
CA ILE A 103 -20.26 0.56 -0.06
C ILE A 103 -21.32 1.63 0.20
N PRO A 104 -22.03 1.60 1.33
CA PRO A 104 -22.99 2.64 1.66
C PRO A 104 -22.31 3.97 1.96
N GLY A 105 -23.08 5.05 1.90
CA GLY A 105 -22.66 6.38 2.36
C GLY A 105 -22.24 6.36 3.83
N GLY A 106 -21.20 7.12 4.18
CA GLY A 106 -20.72 7.21 5.57
C GLY A 106 -19.99 5.97 6.09
N ALA A 107 -19.76 4.96 5.24
CA ALA A 107 -19.11 3.72 5.64
C ALA A 107 -17.66 3.91 6.12
N THR A 108 -17.30 3.21 7.19
CA THR A 108 -15.89 2.96 7.56
C THR A 108 -15.44 1.66 6.90
N LEU A 109 -14.27 1.71 6.26
CA LEU A 109 -13.70 0.59 5.51
C LEU A 109 -12.56 -0.03 6.31
N ILE A 110 -12.45 -1.35 6.24
CA ILE A 110 -11.31 -2.11 6.76
C ILE A 110 -10.65 -2.78 5.56
N PHE A 111 -9.35 -2.56 5.39
CA PHE A 111 -8.56 -3.22 4.35
C PHE A 111 -7.46 -4.04 4.98
N ASP A 112 -7.36 -5.30 4.60
CA ASP A 112 -6.16 -6.10 4.76
C ASP A 112 -5.35 -5.99 3.46
N THR A 113 -4.15 -5.42 3.54
CA THR A 113 -3.30 -5.10 2.39
C THR A 113 -1.95 -5.80 2.49
N GLU A 114 -1.39 -6.19 1.36
CA GLU A 114 -0.05 -6.74 1.19
C GLU A 114 0.66 -6.03 0.05
N LEU A 115 1.85 -5.48 0.29
CA LEU A 115 2.64 -4.86 -0.76
C LEU A 115 3.39 -5.93 -1.55
N ILE A 116 2.98 -6.18 -2.79
CA ILE A 116 3.53 -7.24 -3.64
C ILE A 116 4.74 -6.75 -4.43
N ALA A 117 4.64 -5.54 -5.01
CA ALA A 117 5.72 -4.96 -5.80
C ALA A 117 5.72 -3.43 -5.75
N VAL A 118 6.91 -2.86 -5.97
CA VAL A 118 7.11 -1.43 -6.22
C VAL A 118 7.83 -1.29 -7.56
N ASN A 119 7.21 -0.58 -8.51
CA ASN A 119 7.73 -0.40 -9.88
C ASN A 119 8.13 -1.74 -10.53
N GLY A 120 7.27 -2.75 -10.42
CA GLY A 120 7.50 -4.10 -10.94
C GLY A 120 8.52 -4.96 -10.18
N LYS A 121 9.13 -4.44 -9.11
CA LYS A 121 10.11 -5.19 -8.30
C LYS A 121 9.45 -5.85 -7.10
N THR A 122 9.54 -7.19 -7.03
CA THR A 122 9.07 -8.02 -5.91
C THR A 122 10.20 -8.34 -4.93
N SER A 123 9.87 -8.81 -3.72
CA SER A 123 10.86 -9.22 -2.71
C SER A 123 11.71 -10.40 -3.17
N ASP A 124 11.16 -11.27 -4.03
CA ASP A 124 11.87 -12.45 -4.55
C ASP A 124 12.81 -12.08 -5.70
N GLY A 125 12.43 -11.10 -6.53
CA GLY A 125 13.29 -10.56 -7.59
C GLY A 125 14.51 -9.80 -7.07
N ALA A 126 14.37 -9.12 -5.92
CA ALA A 126 15.49 -8.43 -5.26
C ALA A 126 16.59 -9.37 -4.74
N LYS A 127 16.30 -10.68 -4.60
CA LYS A 127 17.30 -11.68 -4.21
C LYS A 127 18.10 -12.22 -5.40
N ALA A 128 17.60 -12.08 -6.63
CA ALA A 128 18.22 -12.64 -7.84
C ALA A 128 19.24 -11.70 -8.51
N GLU A 129 19.12 -10.37 -8.35
CA GLU A 129 19.98 -9.38 -9.01
C GLU A 129 21.32 -9.09 -8.28
N SER A 130 21.67 -9.83 -7.23
CA SER A 130 22.92 -9.64 -6.46
C SER A 130 24.05 -10.62 -6.81
N ASN A 131 23.86 -11.56 -7.75
CA ASN A 131 24.87 -12.61 -8.04
C ASN A 131 25.43 -12.55 -9.48
N SER A 132 25.40 -11.41 -10.16
CA SER A 132 26.06 -11.26 -11.45
C SER A 132 26.81 -9.93 -11.56
N GLU A 133 27.89 -9.80 -10.80
CA GLU A 133 29.04 -8.97 -11.19
C GLU A 133 30.31 -9.69 -10.70
N LEU A 134 30.98 -10.28 -11.70
CA LEU A 134 32.31 -10.93 -11.80
C LEU A 134 33.13 -11.21 -10.53
#